data_AF-A0A838EX41-F1
#
_entry.id   AF-A0A838EX41-F1
#
_cell.length_a   1.000
_cell.length_b   1.000
_cell.length_c   1.000
_cell.angle_alpha   90.00
_cell.angle_beta   90.00
_cell.angle_gamma   90.00
#
_symmetry.space_group_name_H-M   'P 1'
#
loop_
_entity.id
_entity.type
_entity.pdbx_description
1 polymer ?
#
loop_
_entity_poly.entity_id
_entity_poly.type
_entity_poly.pdbx_seq_one_letter_code
_entity_poly.pdbx_strand_id
1 'polypeptide(L)'
;PFMGPLIDEQAEKLYFDFCNFGKQEGAEEIVSPRKLDVGFQGHYVSPSIHYSKKPDLKGKFIQEEIFGPNCFFVPYDDIEEAIKIANCTEYGLAASVFTRDPEIYKLCLRDIDSGLLNLNRSTVGATARLPFGGVKNSGNHRPAAVSMIDACVSTVASLETLDDNSSQISDIVGLKD
;
A
#
# COMPACT_ATOMS: atom_id res chain seq x y z
N PRO A 1 -12.46 -23.40 12.09
CA PRO A 1 -12.88 -22.42 11.06
C PRO A 1 -11.72 -22.20 10.08
N PHE A 2 -11.99 -21.85 8.82
CA PHE A 2 -10.95 -21.57 7.82
C PHE A 2 -10.12 -20.30 8.16
N MET A 3 -10.69 -19.39 8.96
CA MET A 3 -10.05 -18.14 9.42
C MET A 3 -10.16 -18.00 10.94
N GLY A 4 -9.17 -17.37 11.57
CA GLY A 4 -9.16 -17.01 13.00
C GLY A 4 -10.07 -15.81 13.34
N PRO A 5 -10.14 -15.41 14.62
CA PRO A 5 -10.90 -14.24 15.04
C PRO A 5 -10.18 -12.93 14.66
N LEU A 6 -10.90 -11.82 14.72
CA LEU A 6 -10.28 -10.49 14.80
C LEU A 6 -9.54 -10.35 16.14
N ILE A 7 -8.61 -9.40 16.19
CA ILE A 7 -7.66 -9.28 17.30
C ILE A 7 -8.33 -8.95 18.64
N ASP A 8 -9.38 -8.12 18.62
CA ASP A 8 -10.12 -7.67 19.80
C ASP A 8 -11.55 -7.18 19.47
N GLU A 9 -12.28 -6.75 20.50
CA GLU A 9 -13.64 -6.23 20.40
C GLU A 9 -13.73 -4.93 19.59
N GLN A 10 -12.69 -4.09 19.64
CA GLN A 10 -12.66 -2.83 18.92
C GLN A 10 -12.56 -3.08 17.41
N ALA A 11 -11.71 -4.01 17.00
CA ALA A 11 -11.60 -4.46 15.61
C ALA A 11 -12.91 -5.10 15.12
N GLU A 12 -13.59 -5.90 15.96
CA GLU A 12 -14.91 -6.46 15.66
C GLU A 12 -15.94 -5.36 15.41
N LYS A 13 -16.02 -4.37 16.31
CA LYS A 13 -16.95 -3.26 16.18
C LYS A 13 -16.68 -2.43 14.93
N LEU A 14 -15.42 -2.06 14.69
CA LEU A 14 -15.02 -1.28 13.51
C LEU A 14 -15.37 -2.01 12.21
N TYR A 15 -15.15 -3.33 12.14
CA TYR A 15 -15.53 -4.13 10.99
C TYR A 15 -17.03 -4.02 10.66
N PHE A 16 -17.91 -4.19 11.65
CA PHE A 16 -19.36 -4.05 11.45
C PHE A 16 -19.76 -2.61 11.11
N ASP A 17 -19.16 -1.61 11.76
CA ASP A 17 -19.41 -0.19 11.47
C ASP A 17 -19.06 0.15 10.02
N PHE A 18 -17.91 -0.31 9.51
CA PHE A 18 -17.52 -0.10 8.12
C PHE A 18 -18.48 -0.76 7.13
N CYS A 19 -18.89 -2.01 7.36
CA CYS A 19 -19.88 -2.65 6.51
C CYS A 19 -21.21 -1.88 6.49
N ASN A 20 -21.61 -1.31 7.62
CA ASN A 20 -22.79 -0.44 7.69
C ASN A 20 -22.58 0.88 6.92
N PHE A 21 -21.39 1.49 6.98
CA PHE A 21 -21.08 2.65 6.13
C PHE A 21 -21.17 2.32 4.65
N GLY A 22 -20.64 1.15 4.22
CA GLY A 22 -20.77 0.69 2.83
C GLY A 22 -22.23 0.65 2.36
N LYS A 23 -23.14 0.11 3.18
CA LYS A 23 -24.59 0.14 2.89
C LYS A 23 -25.16 1.55 2.80
N GLN A 24 -24.79 2.42 3.73
CA GLN A 24 -25.27 3.82 3.75
C GLN A 24 -24.77 4.61 2.54
N GLU A 25 -23.58 4.27 2.04
CA GLU A 25 -22.98 4.83 0.82
C GLU A 25 -23.50 4.16 -0.47
N GLY A 26 -24.46 3.24 -0.35
CA GLY A 26 -25.14 2.63 -1.50
C GLY A 26 -24.42 1.43 -2.11
N ALA A 27 -23.43 0.85 -1.43
CA ALA A 27 -22.85 -0.43 -1.84
C ALA A 27 -23.86 -1.56 -1.62
N GLU A 28 -23.98 -2.43 -2.63
CA GLU A 28 -24.73 -3.67 -2.54
C GLU A 28 -23.97 -4.67 -1.67
N GLU A 29 -24.64 -5.21 -0.65
CA GLU A 29 -24.08 -6.26 0.20
C GLU A 29 -24.37 -7.63 -0.42
N ILE A 30 -23.38 -8.20 -1.11
CA ILE A 30 -23.45 -9.52 -1.72
C ILE A 30 -23.35 -10.62 -0.66
N VAL A 31 -22.46 -10.42 0.32
CA VAL A 31 -22.32 -11.30 1.49
C VAL A 31 -22.30 -10.46 2.75
N SER A 32 -23.30 -10.64 3.60
CA SER A 32 -23.45 -9.88 4.84
C SER A 32 -22.49 -10.34 5.94
N PRO A 33 -21.86 -9.40 6.69
CA PRO A 33 -21.04 -9.72 7.85
C PRO A 33 -21.94 -10.20 8.99
N ARG A 34 -21.47 -11.20 9.73
CA ARG A 34 -22.16 -11.76 10.89
C ARG A 34 -21.17 -12.11 11.98
N LYS A 35 -21.57 -11.96 13.23
CA LYS A 35 -20.85 -12.56 14.34
C LYS A 35 -20.99 -14.08 14.25
N LEU A 36 -19.90 -14.80 14.41
CA LEU A 36 -19.89 -16.25 14.32
C LEU A 36 -19.77 -16.84 15.72
N ASP A 37 -20.69 -17.74 16.04
CA ASP A 37 -20.50 -18.68 17.14
C ASP A 37 -19.82 -19.94 16.60
N VAL A 38 -18.54 -20.09 16.92
CA VAL A 38 -17.71 -21.21 16.48
C VAL A 38 -17.37 -22.17 17.62
N GLY A 39 -18.00 -22.03 18.79
CA GLY A 39 -17.72 -22.85 19.98
C GLY A 39 -16.40 -22.53 20.69
N PHE A 40 -15.74 -21.43 20.34
CA PHE A 40 -14.52 -20.93 20.98
C PHE A 40 -14.68 -19.45 21.35
N GLN A 41 -13.99 -19.04 22.42
CA GLN A 41 -13.91 -17.62 22.80
C GLN A 41 -13.10 -16.83 21.76
N GLY A 42 -13.55 -15.63 21.44
CA GLY A 42 -12.88 -14.72 20.52
C GLY A 42 -13.84 -13.92 19.65
N HIS A 43 -13.29 -12.97 18.89
CA HIS A 43 -14.04 -12.05 18.05
C HIS A 43 -14.20 -12.60 16.63
N TYR A 44 -14.91 -13.71 16.50
CA TYR A 44 -15.12 -14.37 15.22
C TYR A 44 -16.23 -13.68 14.42
N VAL A 45 -15.90 -13.32 13.18
CA VAL A 45 -16.83 -12.72 12.23
C VAL A 45 -16.77 -13.45 10.88
N SER A 46 -17.87 -13.43 10.14
CA SER A 46 -17.90 -13.93 8.78
C SER A 46 -17.22 -12.95 7.83
N PRO A 47 -16.69 -13.41 6.68
CA PRO A 47 -16.31 -12.49 5.61
C PRO A 47 -17.52 -11.71 5.11
N SER A 48 -17.25 -10.56 4.49
CA SER A 48 -18.23 -9.76 3.78
C SER A 48 -17.76 -9.43 2.37
N ILE A 49 -18.73 -9.30 1.46
CA ILE A 49 -18.48 -8.92 0.07
C ILE A 49 -19.46 -7.82 -0.28
N HIS A 50 -18.92 -6.71 -0.75
CA HIS A 50 -19.69 -5.56 -1.21
C HIS A 50 -19.39 -5.28 -2.68
N TYR A 51 -20.35 -4.72 -3.38
CA TYR A 51 -20.24 -4.33 -4.78
C TYR A 51 -20.86 -2.96 -4.99
N SER A 52 -20.23 -2.11 -5.80
CA SER A 52 -20.85 -0.86 -6.24
C SER A 52 -20.53 -0.59 -7.69
N LYS A 53 -21.58 -0.45 -8.51
CA LYS A 53 -21.42 -0.10 -9.92
C LYS A 53 -20.89 1.32 -10.12
N LYS A 54 -21.18 2.22 -9.17
CA LYS A 54 -20.78 3.64 -9.21
C LYS A 54 -20.52 4.12 -7.77
N PRO A 55 -19.37 3.76 -7.18
CA PRO A 55 -19.04 4.20 -5.84
C PRO A 55 -18.77 5.70 -5.80
N ASP A 56 -19.07 6.35 -4.67
CA ASP A 56 -18.45 7.63 -4.36
C ASP A 56 -16.98 7.37 -4.02
N LEU A 57 -16.07 7.78 -4.91
CA LEU A 57 -14.63 7.60 -4.70
C LEU A 57 -14.12 8.38 -3.48
N LYS A 58 -14.88 9.33 -2.93
CA LYS A 58 -14.55 10.04 -1.68
C LYS A 58 -15.27 9.45 -0.46
N GLY A 59 -16.09 8.42 -0.64
CA GLY A 59 -16.81 7.74 0.43
C GLY A 59 -15.85 7.08 1.41
N LYS A 60 -16.23 7.00 2.68
CA LYS A 60 -15.40 6.39 3.71
C LYS A 60 -15.14 4.92 3.43
N PHE A 61 -16.09 4.22 2.81
CA PHE A 61 -15.97 2.79 2.60
C PHE A 61 -14.87 2.40 1.61
N ILE A 62 -14.55 3.28 0.65
CA ILE A 62 -13.44 3.07 -0.31
C ILE A 62 -12.14 3.74 0.15
N GLN A 63 -12.22 4.82 0.92
CA GLN A 63 -11.04 5.59 1.33
C GLN A 63 -10.31 5.02 2.54
N GLU A 64 -11.02 4.38 3.46
CA GLU A 64 -10.49 3.94 4.75
C GLU A 64 -10.11 2.45 4.77
N GLU A 65 -9.08 2.13 5.54
CA GLU A 65 -8.66 0.74 5.76
C GLU A 65 -9.54 0.05 6.82
N ILE A 66 -10.30 -0.97 6.41
CA ILE A 66 -11.19 -1.72 7.30
C ILE A 66 -10.43 -2.70 8.19
N PHE A 67 -9.29 -3.22 7.71
CA PHE A 67 -8.45 -4.23 8.39
C PHE A 67 -9.21 -5.47 8.90
N GLY A 68 -10.28 -5.85 8.19
CA GLY A 68 -11.12 -7.02 8.46
C GLY A 68 -11.40 -7.84 7.21
N PRO A 69 -12.14 -8.96 7.31
CA PRO A 69 -12.38 -9.88 6.21
C PRO A 69 -13.45 -9.35 5.22
N ASN A 70 -13.20 -8.18 4.62
CA ASN A 70 -14.07 -7.56 3.62
C ASN A 70 -13.42 -7.56 2.23
N CYS A 71 -14.22 -7.76 1.19
CA CYS A 71 -13.86 -7.42 -0.19
C CYS A 71 -14.87 -6.44 -0.76
N PHE A 72 -14.39 -5.38 -1.41
CA PHE A 72 -15.22 -4.42 -2.13
C PHE A 72 -14.88 -4.44 -3.62
N PHE A 73 -15.89 -4.68 -4.45
CA PHE A 73 -15.74 -4.77 -5.89
C PHE A 73 -16.32 -3.54 -6.58
N VAL A 74 -15.51 -2.95 -7.45
CA VAL A 74 -15.87 -1.81 -8.29
C VAL A 74 -15.55 -2.19 -9.73
N PRO A 75 -16.54 -2.21 -10.65
CA PRO A 75 -16.28 -2.45 -12.06
C PRO A 75 -15.63 -1.23 -12.70
N TYR A 76 -14.97 -1.44 -13.83
CA TYR A 76 -14.40 -0.40 -14.68
C TYR A 76 -14.64 -0.79 -16.15
N ASP A 77 -14.70 0.20 -17.03
CA ASP A 77 -14.91 0.01 -18.47
C ASP A 77 -13.58 -0.09 -19.23
N ASP A 78 -12.55 0.64 -18.79
CA ASP A 78 -11.20 0.63 -19.36
C ASP A 78 -10.09 0.67 -18.30
N ILE A 79 -8.85 0.41 -18.72
CA ILE A 79 -7.73 0.25 -17.80
C ILE A 79 -7.32 1.58 -17.16
N GLU A 80 -7.49 2.69 -17.87
CA GLU A 80 -7.23 4.04 -17.36
C GLU A 80 -8.20 4.38 -16.21
N GLU A 81 -9.47 4.00 -16.33
CA GLU A 81 -10.45 4.10 -15.24
C GLU A 81 -10.06 3.21 -14.05
N ALA A 82 -9.65 1.96 -14.29
CA ALA A 82 -9.21 1.06 -13.23
C ALA A 82 -8.04 1.64 -12.43
N ILE A 83 -7.05 2.24 -13.12
CA ILE A 83 -5.91 2.92 -12.50
C ILE A 83 -6.38 4.12 -11.68
N LYS A 84 -7.30 4.93 -12.20
CA LYS A 84 -7.88 6.06 -11.47
C LYS A 84 -8.59 5.63 -10.19
N ILE A 85 -9.35 4.53 -10.24
CA ILE A 85 -10.01 3.95 -9.06
C ILE A 85 -8.96 3.46 -8.07
N ALA A 86 -7.95 2.71 -8.52
CA ALA A 86 -6.88 2.21 -7.65
C ALA A 86 -6.11 3.34 -6.95
N ASN A 87 -5.88 4.47 -7.64
CA ASN A 87 -5.16 5.61 -7.10
C ASN A 87 -6.00 6.57 -6.26
N CYS A 88 -7.33 6.39 -6.19
CA CYS A 88 -8.21 7.37 -5.52
C CYS A 88 -8.01 7.44 -4.00
N THR A 89 -7.39 6.42 -3.40
CA THR A 89 -7.09 6.37 -1.96
C THR A 89 -5.81 7.15 -1.62
N GLU A 90 -5.75 7.65 -0.39
CA GLU A 90 -4.55 8.26 0.21
C GLU A 90 -3.44 7.24 0.53
N TYR A 91 -3.69 5.95 0.34
CA TYR A 91 -2.74 4.87 0.59
C TYR A 91 -2.10 4.34 -0.70
N GLY A 92 -0.95 3.68 -0.57
CA GLY A 92 -0.15 3.20 -1.70
C GLY A 92 0.86 2.12 -1.31
N LEU A 93 0.46 1.17 -0.46
CA LEU A 93 1.37 0.10 0.03
C LEU A 93 1.66 -0.95 -1.03
N ALA A 94 0.63 -1.67 -1.47
CA ALA A 94 0.75 -2.79 -2.38
C ALA A 94 -0.48 -2.87 -3.31
N ALA A 95 -0.25 -3.28 -4.55
CA ALA A 95 -1.28 -3.50 -5.55
C ALA A 95 -0.99 -4.78 -6.36
N SER A 96 -1.99 -5.29 -7.07
CA SER A 96 -1.86 -6.50 -7.88
C SER A 96 -2.67 -6.38 -9.15
N VAL A 97 -2.07 -6.77 -10.27
CA VAL A 97 -2.68 -6.75 -11.59
C VAL A 97 -2.75 -8.19 -12.08
N PHE A 98 -3.96 -8.63 -12.42
CA PHE A 98 -4.19 -9.93 -13.02
C PHE A 98 -4.51 -9.74 -14.50
N THR A 99 -3.55 -10.04 -15.37
CA THR A 99 -3.68 -9.87 -16.81
C THR A 99 -2.77 -10.83 -17.56
N ARG A 100 -3.15 -11.15 -18.80
CA ARG A 100 -2.30 -11.86 -19.77
C ARG A 100 -1.59 -10.91 -20.73
N ASP A 101 -1.98 -9.64 -20.74
CA ASP A 101 -1.43 -8.62 -21.62
C ASP A 101 -0.27 -7.89 -20.93
N PRO A 102 0.98 -8.00 -21.45
CA PRO A 102 2.13 -7.34 -20.87
C PRO A 102 2.09 -5.81 -20.99
N GLU A 103 1.39 -5.26 -21.98
CA GLU A 103 1.27 -3.80 -22.15
C GLU A 103 0.33 -3.20 -21.11
N ILE A 104 -0.76 -3.91 -20.77
CA ILE A 104 -1.61 -3.56 -19.61
C ILE A 104 -0.77 -3.54 -18.34
N TYR A 105 0.04 -4.58 -18.09
CA TYR A 105 0.85 -4.62 -16.88
C TYR A 105 1.87 -3.47 -16.82
N LYS A 106 2.56 -3.16 -17.94
CA LYS A 106 3.51 -2.04 -18.01
C LYS A 106 2.83 -0.70 -17.75
N LEU A 107 1.62 -0.50 -18.28
CA LEU A 107 0.83 0.70 -18.04
C LEU A 107 0.49 0.83 -16.55
N CYS A 108 -0.05 -0.23 -15.95
CA CYS A 108 -0.34 -0.25 -14.52
C CYS A 108 0.91 -0.07 -13.65
N LEU A 109 2.05 -0.65 -14.04
CA LEU A 109 3.33 -0.50 -13.33
C LEU A 109 3.82 0.95 -13.31
N ARG A 110 3.57 1.69 -14.38
CA ARG A 110 3.94 3.10 -14.47
C ARG A 110 2.97 4.00 -13.69
N ASP A 111 1.67 3.70 -13.75
CA ASP A 111 0.63 4.67 -13.38
C ASP A 111 -0.11 4.34 -12.08
N ILE A 112 0.00 3.12 -11.51
CA ILE A 112 -0.56 2.83 -10.18
C ILE A 112 0.39 3.32 -9.09
N ASP A 113 -0.13 4.15 -8.18
CA ASP A 113 0.59 4.69 -7.04
C ASP A 113 0.74 3.65 -5.93
N SER A 114 1.68 2.71 -6.11
CA SER A 114 1.98 1.67 -5.13
C SER A 114 3.48 1.42 -5.04
N GLY A 115 3.97 1.19 -3.82
CA GLY A 115 5.38 0.81 -3.63
C GLY A 115 5.68 -0.67 -3.93
N LEU A 116 4.66 -1.53 -4.02
CA LEU A 116 4.81 -2.92 -4.47
C LEU A 116 3.68 -3.31 -5.43
N LEU A 117 4.00 -3.47 -6.72
CA LEU A 117 3.05 -3.96 -7.72
C LEU A 117 3.37 -5.40 -8.14
N ASN A 118 2.39 -6.29 -7.97
CA ASN A 118 2.49 -7.69 -8.34
C ASN A 118 1.75 -8.00 -9.66
N LEU A 119 2.32 -8.90 -10.48
CA LEU A 119 1.65 -9.47 -11.66
C LEU A 119 1.16 -10.89 -11.36
N ASN A 120 -0.13 -11.17 -11.61
CA ASN A 120 -0.76 -12.49 -11.54
C ASN A 120 -0.55 -13.23 -10.21
N ARG A 121 -0.55 -12.48 -9.11
CA ARG A 121 -0.49 -12.99 -7.73
C ARG A 121 -1.13 -11.97 -6.79
N SER A 122 -1.46 -12.42 -5.58
CA SER A 122 -2.03 -11.56 -4.55
C SER A 122 -1.06 -10.46 -4.07
N THR A 123 -1.57 -9.51 -3.29
CA THR A 123 -0.81 -8.40 -2.71
C THR A 123 0.20 -8.85 -1.64
N VAL A 124 0.20 -10.12 -1.25
CA VAL A 124 1.12 -10.67 -0.23
C VAL A 124 2.38 -11.31 -0.85
N GLY A 125 3.41 -11.44 0.00
CA GLY A 125 4.65 -12.13 -0.32
C GLY A 125 5.70 -11.24 -0.97
N ALA A 126 5.91 -10.05 -0.39
CA ALA A 126 7.07 -9.21 -0.69
C ALA A 126 8.37 -10.00 -0.44
N THR A 127 9.37 -9.77 -1.28
CA THR A 127 10.69 -10.40 -1.16
C THR A 127 11.66 -9.47 -0.46
N ALA A 128 12.50 -10.01 0.43
CA ALA A 128 13.56 -9.24 1.09
C ALA A 128 14.66 -8.74 0.11
N ARG A 129 14.65 -9.21 -1.15
CA ARG A 129 15.63 -8.83 -2.19
C ARG A 129 15.26 -7.57 -2.96
N LEU A 130 14.03 -7.09 -2.84
CA LEU A 130 13.55 -5.88 -3.49
C LEU A 130 13.10 -4.89 -2.40
N PRO A 131 13.09 -3.57 -2.68
CA PRO A 131 12.57 -2.60 -1.72
C PRO A 131 11.12 -2.92 -1.35
N PHE A 132 10.78 -2.80 -0.06
CA PHE A 132 9.39 -2.98 0.40
C PHE A 132 8.96 -1.82 1.29
N GLY A 133 7.98 -1.05 0.83
CA GLY A 133 7.38 0.07 1.53
C GLY A 133 6.35 0.73 0.64
N GLY A 134 5.45 1.53 1.20
CA GLY A 134 4.43 2.23 0.43
C GLY A 134 4.81 3.65 0.01
N VAL A 135 4.05 4.18 -0.95
CA VAL A 135 3.99 5.62 -1.24
C VAL A 135 2.77 6.24 -0.55
N LYS A 136 2.59 7.57 -0.66
CA LYS A 136 1.52 8.34 -0.01
C LYS A 136 1.52 8.10 1.52
N ASN A 137 0.36 7.94 2.15
CA ASN A 137 0.25 7.71 3.59
C ASN A 137 0.66 6.29 4.03
N SER A 138 1.04 5.41 3.10
CA SER A 138 1.52 4.05 3.42
C SER A 138 3.02 3.96 3.72
N GLY A 139 3.77 5.05 3.62
CA GLY A 139 5.21 5.02 3.87
C GLY A 139 5.84 6.40 4.02
N ASN A 140 7.17 6.41 4.11
CA ASN A 140 7.98 7.61 4.34
C ASN A 140 9.09 7.78 3.28
N HIS A 141 8.91 7.15 2.11
CA HIS A 141 9.88 7.07 1.02
C HIS A 141 11.22 6.40 1.38
N ARG A 142 11.29 5.66 2.49
CA ARG A 142 12.44 4.83 2.89
C ARG A 142 11.99 3.37 2.99
N PRO A 143 11.93 2.64 1.86
CA PRO A 143 11.47 1.26 1.88
C PRO A 143 12.42 0.37 2.70
N ALA A 144 11.84 -0.65 3.34
CA ALA A 144 12.55 -1.69 4.05
C ALA A 144 13.20 -2.69 3.07
N ALA A 145 13.54 -3.88 3.59
CA ALA A 145 14.21 -4.96 2.86
C ALA A 145 15.59 -4.51 2.37
N VAL A 146 15.95 -4.75 1.10
CA VAL A 146 17.31 -4.48 0.60
C VAL A 146 17.76 -3.02 0.79
N SER A 147 16.83 -2.06 0.73
CA SER A 147 17.10 -0.64 0.92
C SER A 147 17.30 -0.22 2.38
N MET A 148 17.00 -1.09 3.34
CA MET A 148 17.13 -0.77 4.76
C MET A 148 18.59 -0.61 5.20
N ILE A 149 19.54 -1.20 4.46
CA ILE A 149 20.97 -1.05 4.73
C ILE A 149 21.34 0.44 4.78
N ASP A 150 20.92 1.22 3.78
CA ASP A 150 21.20 2.65 3.71
C ASP A 150 20.56 3.45 4.86
N ALA A 151 19.46 2.95 5.42
CA ALA A 151 18.78 3.58 6.55
C ALA A 151 19.39 3.23 7.92
N CYS A 152 20.25 2.20 7.98
CA CYS A 152 20.84 1.70 9.22
C CYS A 152 22.37 1.89 9.28
N VAL A 153 22.98 2.55 8.30
CA VAL A 153 24.41 2.84 8.26
C VAL A 153 24.68 4.34 8.18
N SER A 154 25.86 4.76 8.63
CA SER A 154 26.36 6.11 8.38
C SER A 154 27.20 6.14 7.12
N THR A 155 26.78 6.91 6.12
CA THR A 155 27.54 7.11 4.89
C THR A 155 28.56 8.23 5.07
N VAL A 156 29.84 7.95 4.83
CA VAL A 156 30.94 8.93 4.90
C VAL A 156 31.63 8.98 3.54
N ALA A 157 31.84 10.19 3.02
CA ALA A 157 32.64 10.42 1.82
C ALA A 157 33.90 11.23 2.18
N SER A 158 35.02 10.90 1.55
CA SER A 158 36.25 11.71 1.54
C SER A 158 36.62 11.98 0.09
N LEU A 159 37.03 13.22 -0.21
CA LEU A 159 37.51 13.61 -1.53
C LEU A 159 38.93 14.13 -1.36
N GLU A 160 39.87 13.55 -2.12
CA GLU A 160 41.26 13.99 -2.16
C GLU A 160 41.59 14.46 -3.57
N THR A 161 42.15 15.66 -3.69
CA THR A 161 42.65 16.23 -4.94
C THR A 161 44.15 16.32 -4.81
N LEU A 162 44.88 15.44 -5.50
CA LEU A 162 46.34 15.25 -5.38
C LEU A 162 47.10 15.67 -6.65
N ASP A 163 46.44 16.38 -7.57
CA ASP A 163 47.08 16.89 -8.77
C ASP A 163 47.65 18.30 -8.55
N ASP A 164 48.68 18.64 -9.34
CA ASP A 164 49.36 19.94 -9.29
C ASP A 164 48.49 21.11 -9.76
N ASN A 165 47.23 20.85 -10.15
CA ASN A 165 46.25 21.87 -10.54
C ASN A 165 45.37 22.33 -9.38
N SER A 166 45.49 21.70 -8.20
CA SER A 166 44.81 22.17 -6.99
C SER A 166 45.46 23.44 -6.44
N SER A 167 44.66 24.32 -5.83
CA SER A 167 45.17 25.54 -5.20
C SER A 167 46.21 25.19 -4.14
N GLN A 168 47.42 25.70 -4.29
CA GLN A 168 48.49 25.53 -3.32
C GLN A 168 48.31 26.51 -2.16
N ILE A 169 49.01 26.26 -1.05
CA ILE A 169 49.02 27.16 0.12
C ILE A 169 49.42 28.58 -0.29
N SER A 170 50.34 28.72 -1.26
CA SER A 170 50.77 29.99 -1.83
C SER A 170 49.67 30.77 -2.56
N ASP A 171 48.60 30.10 -2.98
CA ASP A 171 47.50 30.71 -3.73
C ASP A 171 46.46 31.37 -2.79
N ILE A 172 46.56 31.14 -1.48
CA ILE A 172 45.59 31.65 -0.49
C ILE A 172 46.05 33.01 0.05
N VAL A 173 45.52 34.10 -0.52
CA VAL A 173 45.82 35.47 -0.09
C VAL A 173 45.35 35.72 1.34
N GLY A 174 46.28 36.08 2.23
CA GLY A 174 45.97 36.50 3.61
C GLY A 174 46.08 35.40 4.66
N LEU A 175 46.50 34.18 4.29
CA LEU A 175 46.94 33.19 5.28
C LEU A 175 48.24 33.70 5.93
N LYS A 176 48.25 33.84 7.26
CA LYS A 176 49.49 34.11 8.01
C LYS A 176 50.15 32.78 8.35
N ASP A 177 51.47 32.74 8.18
CA ASP A 177 52.34 31.64 8.59
C ASP A 177 52.15 31.24 10.07
#